data_AF-A0A2D3VHP4-F1
#
_entry.id   AF-A0A2D3VHP4-F1
#
_cell.length_a   1.000
_cell.length_b   1.000
_cell.length_c   1.000
_cell.angle_alpha   90.00
_cell.angle_beta   90.00
_cell.angle_gamma   90.00
#
_symmetry.space_group_name_H-M   'P 1'
#
loop_
_entity.id
_entity.type
_entity.pdbx_description
1 polymer ?
#
loop_
_entity_poly.entity_id
_entity_poly.type
_entity_poly.pdbx_seq_one_letter_code
_entity_poly.pdbx_strand_id
1 'polypeptide(L)'
;MSKVWDKRPFEYKEVDIKARDMEKWKALYEFDVPVLHVERNVGDEKVNGDGEVLGTGGRKVKHRSTVEELEGVMDVVQKGT
;
A
#
# COMPACT_ATOMS: atom_id res chain seq x y z
N MET A 1 -1.21 -5.85 -17.57
CA MET A 1 -1.10 -4.44 -17.14
C MET A 1 -2.32 -3.72 -17.73
N SER A 2 -3.36 -3.25 -17.03
CA SER A 2 -3.67 -3.23 -15.61
C SER A 2 -5.15 -2.81 -15.43
N LYS A 3 -6.10 -3.76 -15.25
CA LYS A 3 -7.53 -3.44 -15.13
C LYS A 3 -7.84 -2.38 -14.05
N VAL A 4 -6.99 -2.28 -13.03
CA VAL A 4 -7.15 -1.33 -11.92
C VAL A 4 -6.52 0.02 -12.24
N TRP A 5 -5.29 0.05 -12.79
CA TRP A 5 -4.62 1.30 -13.18
C TRP A 5 -5.38 2.02 -14.31
N ASP A 6 -5.94 1.25 -15.25
CA ASP A 6 -6.76 1.77 -16.34
C ASP A 6 -8.02 2.48 -15.82
N LYS A 7 -8.53 2.08 -14.65
CA LYS A 7 -9.69 2.73 -13.99
C LYS A 7 -9.29 3.89 -13.09
N ARG A 8 -8.15 3.79 -12.41
CA ARG A 8 -7.65 4.79 -11.46
C ARG A 8 -6.12 4.79 -11.46
N PRO A 9 -5.45 5.87 -11.89
CA PRO A 9 -4.02 6.01 -11.71
C PRO A 9 -3.67 6.03 -10.22
N PHE A 10 -2.60 5.33 -9.84
CA PHE A 10 -2.03 5.35 -8.48
C PHE A 10 -0.51 5.35 -8.58
N GLU A 11 0.21 5.65 -7.50
CA GLU A 11 1.66 5.44 -7.49
C GLU A 11 1.98 4.01 -7.07
N TYR A 12 2.92 3.37 -7.76
CA TYR A 12 3.36 2.01 -7.44
C TYR A 12 4.85 2.02 -7.07
N LYS A 13 5.17 1.42 -5.93
CA LYS A 13 6.54 1.25 -5.44
C LYS A 13 6.71 -0.14 -4.87
N GLU A 14 7.79 -0.81 -5.27
CA GLU A 14 8.25 -2.04 -4.62
C GLU A 14 9.20 -1.70 -3.47
N VAL A 15 9.02 -2.39 -2.34
CA VAL A 15 9.83 -2.18 -1.14
C VAL A 15 10.39 -3.53 -0.69
N ASP A 16 11.72 -3.64 -0.63
CA ASP A 16 12.38 -4.78 0.00
C ASP A 16 12.43 -4.56 1.52
N ILE A 17 11.52 -5.20 2.23
CA ILE A 17 11.42 -5.07 3.68
C ILE A 17 12.60 -5.70 4.44
N LYS A 18 13.47 -6.48 3.77
CA LYS A 18 14.65 -7.08 4.39
C LYS A 18 15.88 -6.17 4.30
N ALA A 19 15.80 -5.05 3.59
CA ALA A 19 16.85 -4.06 3.53
C ALA A 19 17.08 -3.41 4.91
N ARG A 20 18.32 -3.00 5.19
CA ARG A 20 18.76 -2.53 6.52
C ARG A 20 17.99 -1.30 7.02
N ASP A 21 17.49 -0.47 6.11
CA ASP A 21 16.77 0.77 6.45
C ASP A 21 15.24 0.59 6.45
N MET A 22 14.75 -0.65 6.33
CA MET A 22 13.32 -0.97 6.19
C MET A 22 12.72 -1.64 7.44
N GLU A 23 13.34 -1.46 8.61
CA GLU A 23 12.90 -2.08 9.88
C GLU A 23 11.44 -1.77 10.23
N LYS A 24 10.92 -0.57 9.86
CA LYS A 24 9.50 -0.22 10.01
C LYS A 24 8.57 -1.14 9.20
N TRP A 25 8.89 -1.35 7.93
CA TRP A 25 8.10 -2.21 7.04
C TRP A 25 8.25 -3.69 7.40
N LYS A 26 9.46 -4.09 7.80
CA LYS A 26 9.76 -5.43 8.30
C LYS A 26 8.87 -5.79 9.48
N ALA A 27 8.82 -4.94 10.52
CA ALA A 27 8.01 -5.18 11.70
C ALA A 27 6.51 -5.38 11.41
N LEU A 28 5.99 -4.77 10.34
CA LEU A 28 4.58 -4.86 9.95
C LEU A 28 4.25 -6.05 9.03
N TYR A 29 5.23 -6.51 8.25
CA TYR A 29 4.97 -7.36 7.09
C TYR A 29 5.89 -8.59 6.99
N GLU A 30 6.89 -8.78 7.86
CA GLU A 30 7.87 -9.88 7.75
C GLU A 30 7.26 -11.28 7.61
N PHE A 31 6.10 -11.52 8.22
CA PHE A 31 5.39 -12.80 8.19
C PHE A 31 4.35 -12.93 7.08
N ASP A 32 4.08 -11.85 6.36
CA ASP A 32 2.97 -11.76 5.40
C ASP A 32 3.43 -11.47 3.98
N VAL A 33 4.75 -11.50 3.72
CA VAL A 33 5.31 -11.34 2.37
C VAL A 33 4.94 -12.56 1.50
N PRO A 34 4.47 -12.36 0.26
CA PRO A 34 4.23 -11.08 -0.41
C PRO A 34 2.89 -10.44 -0.04
N VAL A 35 2.90 -9.11 0.06
CA VAL A 35 1.76 -8.28 0.48
C VAL A 35 1.72 -6.98 -0.31
N LEU A 36 0.53 -6.44 -0.56
CA LEU A 36 0.33 -5.09 -1.05
C LEU A 36 -0.15 -4.18 0.09
N HIS A 37 0.50 -3.02 0.24
CA HIS A 37 0.05 -1.92 1.08
C HIS A 37 -0.67 -0.91 0.20
N VAL A 38 -1.87 -0.49 0.60
CA VAL A 38 -2.67 0.52 -0.10
C VAL A 38 -2.96 1.66 0.87
N GLU A 39 -2.55 2.86 0.51
CA GLU A 39 -2.78 4.08 1.27
C GLU A 39 -3.25 5.23 0.38
N ARG A 40 -3.85 6.25 1.00
CA ARG A 40 -4.34 7.43 0.29
C ARG A 40 -3.19 8.42 0.17
N ASN A 41 -2.84 8.78 -1.06
CA ASN A 41 -1.97 9.93 -1.30
C ASN A 41 -2.79 11.23 -1.11
N VAL A 42 -2.64 11.87 0.04
CA VAL A 42 -3.20 13.20 0.33
C VAL A 42 -2.07 14.19 0.06
N GLY A 43 -2.22 15.04 -0.95
CA GLY A 43 -1.13 15.85 -1.51
C GLY A 43 -0.26 16.60 -0.48
N ASP A 44 1.01 16.76 -0.85
CA ASP A 44 2.17 17.30 -0.11
C ASP A 44 2.66 16.51 1.11
N GLU A 45 1.86 15.62 1.70
CA GLU A 45 2.39 14.52 2.52
C GLU A 45 2.89 13.44 1.58
N LYS A 46 4.03 13.73 0.94
CA LYS A 46 4.83 12.72 0.27
C LYS A 46 4.87 11.52 1.20
N VAL A 47 4.47 10.37 0.67
CA VAL A 47 5.14 9.11 1.01
C VAL A 47 6.60 9.35 0.64
N ASN A 48 7.33 10.08 1.50
CA ASN A 48 8.76 10.22 1.43
C ASN A 48 9.27 8.79 1.27
N GLY A 49 10.34 8.60 0.51
CA GLY A 49 10.87 7.29 0.12
C GLY A 49 11.10 6.30 1.27
N ASP A 50 10.87 6.71 2.51
CA ASP A 50 11.06 6.06 3.79
C ASP A 50 9.79 6.10 4.67
N GLY A 51 8.63 5.69 4.15
CA GLY A 51 7.51 5.16 4.96
C GLY A 51 7.06 6.02 6.16
N GLU A 52 6.97 7.33 6.00
CA GLU A 52 6.52 8.23 7.08
C GLU A 52 5.01 8.35 7.21
N VAL A 53 4.22 7.83 6.27
CA VAL A 53 2.76 7.80 6.39
C VAL A 53 2.31 6.46 6.98
N LEU A 54 2.70 6.18 8.23
CA LEU A 54 1.94 5.22 9.06
C LEU A 54 0.71 5.91 9.67
N GLY A 55 -0.01 6.69 8.86
CA GLY A 55 -1.16 7.46 9.28
C GLY A 55 -2.43 6.62 9.19
N THR A 56 -2.66 5.71 10.14
CA THR A 56 -3.97 5.11 10.58
C THR A 56 -5.02 4.63 9.55
N GLY A 57 -4.79 4.76 8.24
CA GLY A 57 -5.77 4.59 7.17
C GLY A 57 -5.34 3.64 6.07
N GLY A 58 -4.08 3.21 6.06
CA GLY A 58 -3.57 2.19 5.14
C GLY A 58 -4.24 0.83 5.34
N ARG A 59 -4.33 0.04 4.27
CA ARG A 59 -4.93 -1.29 4.27
C ARG A 59 -3.97 -2.32 3.64
N LYS A 60 -4.00 -3.52 4.22
CA LYS A 60 -3.16 -4.66 3.83
C LYS A 60 -3.95 -5.61 2.94
N VAL A 61 -3.37 -5.99 1.82
CA VAL A 61 -3.94 -6.94 0.85
C VAL A 61 -2.96 -8.11 0.71
N LYS A 62 -3.42 -9.35 0.94
CA LYS A 62 -2.55 -10.54 1.08
C LYS A 62 -2.32 -11.26 -0.25
N HIS A 63 -1.45 -12.27 -0.24
CA HIS A 63 -0.97 -13.05 -1.40
C HIS A 63 -2.05 -13.78 -2.25
N ARG A 64 -3.35 -13.68 -1.94
CA ARG A 64 -4.42 -14.31 -2.73
C ARG A 64 -5.57 -13.38 -3.09
N SER A 65 -5.36 -12.07 -2.99
CA SER A 65 -6.42 -11.11 -3.24
C SER A 65 -6.79 -11.03 -4.72
N THR A 66 -8.08 -10.87 -5.00
CA THR A 66 -8.59 -10.66 -6.36
C THR A 66 -8.48 -9.19 -6.74
N VAL A 67 -8.67 -8.90 -8.03
CA VAL A 67 -8.75 -7.52 -8.54
C VAL A 67 -9.88 -6.74 -7.85
N GLU A 68 -11.01 -7.39 -7.60
CA GLU A 68 -12.16 -6.78 -6.94
C GLU A 68 -11.87 -6.45 -5.47
N GLU A 69 -11.14 -7.32 -4.78
CA GLU A 69 -10.72 -7.07 -3.39
C GLU A 69 -9.77 -5.86 -3.31
N LEU A 70 -8.84 -5.76 -4.25
CA LEU A 70 -7.94 -4.60 -4.33
C LEU A 70 -8.71 -3.31 -4.62
N GLU A 71 -9.66 -3.33 -5.56
CA GLU A 71 -10.52 -2.19 -5.87
C GLU A 71 -11.36 -1.74 -4.66
N GLY A 72 -11.96 -2.70 -3.94
CA GLY A 72 -12.73 -2.41 -2.73
C GLY A 72 -11.87 -1.81 -1.62
N VAL A 73 -10.64 -2.30 -1.44
CA VAL A 73 -9.70 -1.72 -0.47
C VAL A 73 -9.31 -0.29 -0.85
N MET A 74 -9.05 -0.03 -2.15
CA MET A 74 -8.80 1.33 -2.64
C MET A 74 -9.99 2.25 -2.41
N ASP A 75 -11.23 1.77 -2.59
CA ASP A 75 -12.45 2.57 -2.32
C ASP A 75 -12.59 2.94 -0.84
N VAL A 76 -12.29 2.00 0.07
CA VAL A 76 -12.32 2.24 1.53
C VAL A 76 -11.27 3.29 1.92
N VAL A 77 -10.05 3.15 1.39
CA VAL A 77 -8.94 4.08 1.65
C VAL A 77 -9.24 5.48 1.10
N GLN A 78 -9.87 5.58 -0.08
CA GLN A 78 -10.20 6.84 -0.72
C GLN A 78 -11.37 7.57 -0.03
N LYS A 79 -12.39 6.83 0.44
CA LYS A 79 -13.57 7.43 1.09
C LYS A 79 -13.25 8.09 2.43
N GLY A 80 -12.16 7.68 3.09
CA GLY A 80 -11.77 8.21 4.40
C GLY A 80 -12.77 7.79 5.48
N THR A 81 -12.27 7.51 6.68
CA THR A 81 -13.14 7.38 7.86
C THR A 81 -13.37 8.77 8.43
#